data_AF-A0AAD7GP96-F1
#
_entry.id   AF-A0AAD7GP96-F1
#
_cell.length_a   1.000
_cell.length_b   1.000
_cell.length_c   1.000
_cell.angle_alpha   90.00
_cell.angle_beta   90.00
_cell.angle_gamma   90.00
#
_symmetry.space_group_name_H-M   'P 1'
#
loop_
_entity.id
_entity.type
_entity.pdbx_description
1 polymer ?
#
loop_
_entity_poly.entity_id
_entity_poly.type
_entity_poly.pdbx_seq_one_letter_code
_entity_poly.pdbx_strand_id
1 'polypeptide(L)'
;IEIRGKIARQRTSEMLSLSSDPSSRTMTVDGMTFTFILRDNFIWLYSTASQSEILGRIERGQDSVTLELTGEAIHIGLLEAATVATFLLQCRRNMD
;
A
#
# COMPACT_ATOMS: atom_id res chain seq x y z
N ILE A 1 -12.49 -4.34 -5.35
CA ILE A 1 -12.21 -3.48 -4.19
C ILE A 1 -12.82 -2.12 -4.43
N GLU A 2 -13.42 -1.52 -3.42
CA GLU A 2 -13.98 -0.16 -3.45
C GLU A 2 -13.66 0.49 -2.10
N ILE A 3 -13.23 1.74 -2.12
CA ILE A 3 -13.10 2.58 -0.93
C ILE A 3 -13.93 3.83 -1.19
N ARG A 4 -15.11 3.91 -0.56
CA ARG A 4 -16.07 4.98 -0.84
C ARG A 4 -15.42 6.36 -0.65
N GLY A 5 -15.55 7.21 -1.67
CA GLY A 5 -14.99 8.57 -1.67
C GLY A 5 -13.48 8.67 -1.94
N LYS A 6 -12.77 7.55 -2.14
CA LYS A 6 -11.31 7.52 -2.39
C LYS A 6 -10.93 6.70 -3.63
N ILE A 7 -11.50 5.51 -3.77
CA ILE A 7 -11.16 4.55 -4.82
C ILE A 7 -12.44 3.97 -5.40
N ALA A 8 -12.67 4.22 -6.69
CA ALA A 8 -13.76 3.63 -7.44
C ALA A 8 -13.64 2.10 -7.48
N ARG A 9 -14.76 1.42 -7.72
CA ARG A 9 -14.77 -0.05 -7.77
C ARG A 9 -13.85 -0.57 -8.87
N GLN A 10 -12.82 -1.32 -8.47
CA GLN A 10 -11.79 -1.87 -9.37
C GLN A 10 -11.35 -3.29 -8.95
N ARG A 11 -10.56 -3.97 -9.77
CA ARG A 11 -9.98 -5.29 -9.45
C ARG A 11 -8.94 -5.19 -8.34
N THR A 12 -8.65 -6.29 -7.64
CA THR A 12 -7.58 -6.34 -6.63
C THR A 12 -6.20 -6.09 -7.25
N SER A 13 -5.98 -6.61 -8.46
CA SER A 13 -4.75 -6.38 -9.24
C SER A 13 -4.60 -4.93 -9.70
N GLU A 14 -5.70 -4.23 -9.98
CA GLU A 14 -5.69 -2.79 -10.31
C GLU A 14 -5.41 -1.94 -9.07
N MET A 15 -5.98 -2.31 -7.91
CA MET A 15 -5.74 -1.64 -6.63
C MET A 15 -4.28 -1.70 -6.18
N LEU A 16 -3.62 -2.84 -6.38
CA LEU A 16 -2.22 -3.07 -6.01
C LEU A 16 -1.48 -3.71 -7.19
N SER A 17 -1.10 -2.86 -8.13
CA SER A 17 -0.46 -3.26 -9.37
C SER A 17 0.98 -3.68 -9.12
N LEU A 18 1.35 -4.88 -9.56
CA LEU A 18 2.72 -5.38 -9.50
C LEU A 18 3.61 -4.61 -10.49
N SER A 19 4.79 -4.20 -10.07
CA SER A 19 5.79 -3.63 -10.98
C SER A 19 6.30 -4.68 -11.98
N SER A 20 6.90 -4.23 -13.07
CA SER A 20 7.44 -5.13 -14.11
C SER A 20 8.62 -5.98 -13.63
N ASP A 21 9.30 -5.57 -12.57
CA ASP A 21 10.48 -6.20 -11.97
C ASP A 21 10.17 -7.00 -10.67
N PRO A 22 8.93 -7.51 -10.52
CA PRO A 22 8.24 -7.94 -9.30
C PRO A 22 8.70 -7.40 -7.92
N SER A 23 9.42 -6.29 -7.86
CA SER A 23 10.11 -5.82 -6.65
C SER A 23 9.21 -4.96 -5.78
N SER A 24 8.13 -4.43 -6.36
CA SER A 24 7.24 -3.49 -5.71
C SER A 24 5.80 -3.63 -6.18
N ARG A 25 4.88 -3.09 -5.39
CA ARG A 25 3.48 -2.90 -5.78
C ARG A 25 3.12 -1.43 -5.70
N THR A 26 2.29 -0.96 -6.62
CA THR A 26 1.86 0.44 -6.68
C THR A 26 0.36 0.55 -6.43
N MET A 27 -0.04 1.66 -5.81
CA MET A 27 -1.43 1.99 -5.50
C MET A 27 -1.64 3.47 -5.80
N THR A 28 -2.76 3.81 -6.44
CA THR A 28 -3.13 5.21 -6.71
C THR A 28 -4.37 5.59 -5.91
N VAL A 29 -4.29 6.69 -5.16
CA VAL A 29 -5.36 7.24 -4.32
C VAL A 29 -5.45 8.73 -4.59
N ASP A 30 -6.64 9.25 -4.92
CA ASP A 30 -6.87 10.67 -5.22
C ASP A 30 -5.88 11.25 -6.25
N GLY A 31 -5.46 10.43 -7.23
CA GLY A 31 -4.52 10.82 -8.28
C GLY A 31 -3.03 10.79 -7.88
N MET A 32 -2.71 10.47 -6.62
CA MET A 32 -1.34 10.27 -6.14
C MET A 32 -0.97 8.80 -6.15
N THR A 33 0.23 8.47 -6.59
CA THR A 33 0.74 7.10 -6.63
C THR A 33 1.71 6.85 -5.48
N PHE A 34 1.57 5.67 -4.89
CA PHE A 34 2.35 5.21 -3.75
C PHE A 34 2.92 3.83 -4.05
N THR A 35 4.08 3.54 -3.50
CA THR A 35 4.81 2.30 -3.76
C THR A 35 5.07 1.54 -2.47
N PHE A 36 4.73 0.26 -2.50
CA PHE A 36 5.05 -0.74 -1.48
C PHE A 36 6.28 -1.52 -1.90
N ILE A 37 7.35 -1.48 -1.10
CA ILE A 37 8.64 -2.16 -1.39
C ILE A 37 9.00 -3.07 -0.22
N LEU A 38 9.32 -4.34 -0.52
CA LEU A 38 9.86 -5.26 0.49
C LEU A 38 11.34 -4.96 0.72
N ARG A 39 11.70 -4.53 1.93
CA ARG A 39 13.09 -4.25 2.33
C ARG A 39 13.30 -4.49 3.82
N ASP A 40 14.41 -5.14 4.16
CA ASP A 40 14.84 -5.39 5.54
C ASP A 40 13.76 -6.12 6.40
N ASN A 41 13.01 -7.06 5.79
CA ASN A 41 11.86 -7.78 6.35
C ASN A 41 10.57 -6.95 6.59
N PHE A 42 10.56 -5.67 6.22
CA PHE A 42 9.38 -4.82 6.26
C PHE A 42 8.86 -4.53 4.85
N ILE A 43 7.57 -4.24 4.72
CA ILE A 43 7.05 -3.62 3.49
C ILE A 43 6.93 -2.12 3.76
N TRP A 44 7.74 -1.34 3.08
CA TRP A 44 7.77 0.11 3.22
C TRP A 44 6.83 0.78 2.22
N LEU A 45 6.15 1.84 2.66
CA LEU A 45 5.27 2.65 1.84
C LEU A 45 5.96 3.99 1.53
N TYR A 46 6.09 4.28 0.24
CA TYR A 46 6.70 5.50 -0.28
C TYR A 46 5.74 6.29 -1.16
N SER A 47 5.93 7.61 -1.21
CA SER A 47 5.39 8.45 -2.30
C SER A 47 6.21 8.24 -3.58
N THR A 48 5.56 8.12 -4.74
CA THR A 48 6.30 8.11 -6.01
C THR A 48 6.80 9.49 -6.43
N ALA A 49 6.17 10.56 -5.93
CA ALA A 49 6.56 11.93 -6.24
C ALA A 49 7.89 12.32 -5.56
N SER A 50 8.15 11.74 -4.39
CA SER A 50 9.33 11.93 -3.57
C SER A 50 9.87 10.54 -3.19
N GLN A 51 10.68 9.94 -4.06
CA GLN A 51 11.19 8.55 -3.91
C GLN A 51 11.93 8.25 -2.59
N SER A 52 12.19 9.26 -1.76
CA SER A 52 12.84 9.14 -0.44
C SER A 52 11.90 9.34 0.75
N GLU A 53 10.63 9.68 0.53
CA GLU A 53 9.68 9.97 1.60
C GLU A 53 8.98 8.70 2.08
N ILE A 54 9.29 8.29 3.31
CA ILE A 54 8.65 7.15 3.96
C ILE A 54 7.35 7.63 4.59
N LEU A 55 6.24 7.06 4.11
CA LEU A 55 4.89 7.35 4.61
C LEU A 55 4.42 6.30 5.62
N GLY A 56 5.07 5.15 5.67
CA GLY A 56 4.74 4.09 6.60
C GLY A 56 5.48 2.79 6.35
N ARG A 57 5.15 1.79 7.15
CA ARG A 57 5.62 0.42 6.98
C ARG A 57 4.60 -0.60 7.47
N ILE A 58 4.75 -1.81 6.95
CA ILE A 58 4.01 -2.99 7.40
C ILE A 58 5.02 -3.97 7.98
N GLU A 59 4.76 -4.36 9.23
CA GLU A 59 5.47 -5.42 9.93
C GLU A 59 4.57 -6.65 10.06
N ARG A 60 5.12 -7.83 9.80
CA ARG A 60 4.44 -9.11 10.00
C ARG A 60 4.97 -9.75 11.28
N GLY A 61 4.15 -9.78 12.31
CA GLY A 61 4.38 -10.58 13.51
C GLY A 61 3.91 -12.02 13.34
N GLN A 62 3.99 -12.80 14.41
CA GLN A 62 3.58 -14.21 14.42
C GLN A 62 2.07 -14.38 14.20
N ASP A 63 1.25 -13.59 14.92
CA ASP A 63 -0.22 -13.66 14.87
C ASP A 63 -0.86 -12.29 14.56
N SER A 64 -0.05 -11.31 14.14
CA SER A 64 -0.50 -9.95 13.89
C SER A 64 0.20 -9.34 12.67
N VAL A 65 -0.46 -8.36 12.06
CA VAL A 65 0.12 -7.49 11.05
C VAL A 65 -0.05 -6.07 11.54
N THR A 66 1.06 -5.34 11.65
CA THR A 66 1.08 -3.95 12.12
C THR A 66 1.27 -3.04 10.92
N LEU A 67 0.37 -2.07 10.74
CA LEU A 67 0.52 -0.95 9.81
C LEU A 67 0.89 0.29 10.62
N GLU A 68 2.08 0.82 10.38
CA GLU A 68 2.53 2.11 10.90
C GLU A 68 2.44 3.15 9.79
N LEU A 69 1.85 4.31 10.09
CA LEU A 69 1.73 5.45 9.17
C LEU A 69 2.28 6.71 9.82
N THR A 70 2.91 7.57 9.04
CA THR A 70 3.26 8.92 9.47
C THR A 70 2.00 9.77 9.62
N GLY A 71 2.09 10.85 10.41
CA GLY A 71 1.00 11.83 10.50
C GLY A 71 0.66 12.46 9.15
N GLU A 72 1.67 12.66 8.30
CA GLU A 72 1.52 13.14 6.93
C GLU A 72 0.70 12.17 6.07
N ALA A 73 1.01 10.87 6.11
CA ALA A 73 0.24 9.84 5.40
C ALA A 73 -1.25 9.86 5.80
N ILE A 74 -1.53 10.03 7.09
CA ILE A 74 -2.91 10.15 7.59
C ILE A 74 -3.56 11.44 7.06
N HIS A 75 -2.83 12.56 7.10
CA HIS A 75 -3.33 13.86 6.66
C HIS A 75 -3.71 13.89 5.17
N ILE A 76 -2.93 13.23 4.32
CA ILE A 76 -3.23 13.09 2.89
C ILE A 76 -4.28 12.01 2.59
N GLY A 77 -4.89 11.41 3.62
CA GLY A 77 -6.03 10.50 3.50
C GLY A 77 -5.68 9.07 3.11
N LEU A 78 -4.49 8.58 3.49
CA LEU A 78 -4.08 7.20 3.18
C LEU A 78 -4.60 6.14 4.14
N LEU A 79 -5.19 6.49 5.27
CA LEU A 79 -5.50 5.51 6.33
C LEU A 79 -6.33 4.32 5.81
N GLU A 80 -7.44 4.59 5.13
CA GLU A 80 -8.34 3.56 4.61
C GLU A 80 -7.67 2.77 3.49
N ALA A 81 -7.02 3.45 2.55
CA ALA A 81 -6.35 2.82 1.41
C ALA A 81 -5.17 1.94 1.83
N ALA A 82 -4.32 2.44 2.72
CA ALA A 82 -3.18 1.69 3.27
C ALA A 82 -3.65 0.51 4.13
N THR A 83 -4.77 0.61 4.84
CA THR A 83 -5.36 -0.51 5.58
C THR A 83 -5.81 -1.62 4.64
N VAL A 84 -6.55 -1.27 3.58
CA VAL A 84 -6.98 -2.24 2.55
C VAL A 84 -5.78 -2.84 1.84
N ALA A 85 -4.78 -2.03 1.47
CA ALA A 85 -3.56 -2.50 0.84
C ALA A 85 -2.80 -3.48 1.74
N THR A 86 -2.68 -3.17 3.03
CA THR A 86 -2.06 -4.05 4.03
C THR A 86 -2.72 -5.41 4.06
N PHE A 87 -4.06 -5.47 4.08
CA PHE A 87 -4.82 -6.72 4.03
C PHE A 87 -4.57 -7.50 2.74
N LEU A 88 -4.64 -6.83 1.59
CA LEU A 88 -4.42 -7.45 0.28
C LEU A 88 -3.01 -8.02 0.18
N LEU A 89 -1.98 -7.32 0.65
CA LEU A 89 -0.59 -7.80 0.67
C LEU A 89 -0.39 -9.08 1.49
N GLN A 90 -1.30 -9.41 2.41
CA GLN A 90 -1.29 -10.70 3.11
C GLN A 90 -1.94 -11.81 2.28
N CYS A 91 -2.82 -11.46 1.36
CA CYS A 91 -3.57 -12.36 0.48
C CYS A 91 -2.73 -12.78 -0.74
N ARG A 92 -1.67 -13.58 -0.51
CA ARG A 92 -0.72 -14.03 -1.56
C ARG A 92 -1.35 -14.75 -2.76
N ARG A 93 -2.56 -15.30 -2.64
CA ARG A 93 -3.17 -16.19 -3.66
C ARG A 93 -4.16 -15.51 -4.63
N ASN A 94 -4.55 -14.26 -4.39
CA ASN A 94 -5.69 -13.63 -5.08
C ASN A 94 -5.34 -12.29 -5.78
N MET A 95 -4.05 -11.99 -5.98
CA MET A 95 -3.60 -10.70 -6.49
C MET A 95 -2.96 -10.74 -7.89
N ASP A 96 -2.69 -11.93 -8.42
CA ASP A 96 -2.08 -12.15 -9.73
C ASP A 96 -3.10 -12.74 -10.71
#